data_AF-A0A3A9GQU9-F1
#
_entry.id   AF-A0A3A9GQU9-F1
#
_cell.length_a   1.000
_cell.length_b   1.000
_cell.length_c   1.000
_cell.angle_alpha   90.00
_cell.angle_beta   90.00
_cell.angle_gamma   90.00
#
_symmetry.space_group_name_H-M   'P 1'
#
loop_
_entity.id
_entity.type
_entity.pdbx_description
1 polymer ?
#
loop_
_entity_poly.entity_id
_entity_poly.type
_entity_poly.pdbx_seq_one_letter_code
_entity_poly.pdbx_strand_id
1 'polypeptide(L)'
;MTYFYDYFAKEYRDAHNGQILPSPEAIFRDIRHEEVKRCRDVLKNTFSHYRSGRNAEALARLLKEYREYVSCCHDEHAKNRYNALVYRYMVDVHVGSRAIAARLGVAKETALNYIDRCMDEMLVLCMGVPAAGMPGQKTKIIRMLVDGNRLLRSMAGEYVLCLFPGKKERGAVEQGRKLTRDIMVRFADAVEAYSGYCNDKHACIDTDIRKAGILEKCLAGTCPAAIAEEYGCCESTVYADIRENERRLAAMLFGTEGEMAGSVRIVK
;
A
#
# COMPACT_ATOMS: atom_id res chain seq x y z
N MET A 1 19.24 -14.68 17.76
CA MET A 1 18.47 -13.67 17.00
C MET A 1 18.05 -12.46 17.85
N THR A 2 18.48 -12.35 19.12
CA THR A 2 18.35 -11.14 19.96
C THR A 2 19.16 -9.97 19.41
N TYR A 3 20.32 -10.24 18.78
CA TYR A 3 21.22 -9.18 18.30
C TYR A 3 20.58 -8.16 17.34
N PHE A 4 19.85 -8.63 16.32
CA PHE A 4 19.19 -7.74 15.36
C PHE A 4 18.21 -6.78 16.06
N TYR A 5 17.36 -7.33 16.94
CA TYR A 5 16.29 -6.57 17.58
C TYR A 5 16.82 -5.64 18.68
N ASP A 6 17.72 -6.15 19.51
CA ASP A 6 18.18 -5.45 20.71
C ASP A 6 19.25 -4.40 20.41
N TYR A 7 20.02 -4.58 19.32
CA TYR A 7 21.16 -3.73 19.00
C TYR A 7 20.97 -3.02 17.65
N PHE A 8 20.99 -3.74 16.52
CA PHE A 8 20.99 -3.09 15.21
C PHE A 8 19.72 -2.24 14.96
N ALA A 9 18.53 -2.81 15.18
CA ALA A 9 17.28 -2.09 14.96
C ALA A 9 17.15 -0.89 15.90
N LYS A 10 17.68 -0.98 17.12
CA LYS A 10 17.70 0.10 18.09
C LYS A 10 18.67 1.20 17.69
N GLU A 11 19.91 0.87 17.34
CA GLU A 11 20.91 1.82 16.84
C GLU A 11 20.45 2.52 15.58
N TYR A 12 19.81 1.79 14.66
CA TYR A 12 19.17 2.40 13.49
C TYR A 12 18.15 3.46 13.91
N ARG A 13 17.23 3.14 14.84
CA ARG A 13 16.22 4.11 15.32
C ARG A 13 16.87 5.32 16.01
N ASP A 14 17.86 5.09 16.87
CA ASP A 14 18.57 6.14 17.60
C ASP A 14 19.32 7.08 16.65
N ALA A 15 19.97 6.55 15.62
CA ALA A 15 20.66 7.35 14.60
C ALA A 15 19.72 8.21 13.74
N HIS A 16 18.47 7.79 13.59
CA HIS A 16 17.50 8.46 12.71
C HIS A 16 16.59 9.47 13.43
N ASN A 17 16.75 9.71 14.74
CA ASN A 17 16.14 10.82 15.50
C ASN A 17 14.67 11.15 15.13
N GLY A 18 13.81 10.14 15.01
CA GLY A 18 12.38 10.31 14.70
C GLY A 18 12.03 10.43 13.21
N GLN A 19 13.00 10.28 12.29
CA GLN A 19 12.77 10.13 10.84
C GLN A 19 12.21 8.75 10.45
N ILE A 20 11.87 7.91 11.43
CA ILE A 20 11.14 6.67 11.23
C ILE A 20 9.73 6.91 10.66
N LEU A 21 9.05 5.86 10.21
CA LEU A 21 7.68 6.01 9.73
C LEU A 21 6.73 6.40 10.88
N PRO A 22 5.86 7.41 10.68
CA PRO A 22 4.88 7.79 11.69
C PRO A 22 3.88 6.64 11.92
N SER A 23 3.16 6.67 13.04
CA SER A 23 2.19 5.61 13.35
C SER A 23 1.17 5.43 12.22
N PRO A 24 0.58 4.23 12.06
CA PRO A 24 -0.39 3.96 11.01
C PRO A 24 -1.50 5.02 10.93
N GLU A 25 -1.97 5.50 12.09
CA GLU A 25 -3.02 6.51 12.20
C GLU A 25 -2.50 7.92 11.84
N ALA A 26 -1.23 8.20 12.11
CA ALA A 26 -0.61 9.49 11.78
C ALA A 26 -0.40 9.68 10.28
N ILE A 27 -0.24 8.59 9.51
CA ILE A 27 -0.18 8.62 8.03
C ILE A 27 -1.50 9.16 7.43
N PHE A 28 -2.61 9.17 8.17
CA PHE A 28 -3.92 9.61 7.66
C PHE A 28 -4.52 10.77 8.45
N ARG A 29 -3.84 11.24 9.50
CA ARG A 29 -4.39 12.21 10.45
C ARG A 29 -4.48 13.63 9.88
N ASP A 30 -3.77 13.92 8.79
CA ASP A 30 -3.65 15.26 8.23
C ASP A 30 -4.65 15.60 7.11
N ILE A 31 -5.47 14.63 6.65
CA ILE A 31 -6.53 14.90 5.65
C ILE A 31 -7.87 14.92 6.37
N ARG A 32 -8.55 16.08 6.39
CA ARG A 32 -9.82 16.21 7.10
C ARG A 32 -10.85 15.25 6.50
N HIS A 33 -11.65 14.60 7.35
CA HIS A 33 -12.70 13.66 6.92
C HIS A 33 -13.66 14.29 5.88
N GLU A 34 -13.93 15.58 6.00
CA GLU A 34 -14.73 16.36 5.05
C GLU A 34 -14.07 16.51 3.67
N GLU A 35 -12.75 16.64 3.62
CA GLU A 35 -11.97 16.73 2.38
C GLU A 35 -11.90 15.39 1.68
N VAL A 36 -11.73 14.30 2.43
CA VAL A 36 -11.81 12.92 1.90
C VAL A 36 -13.20 12.68 1.29
N LYS A 37 -14.26 13.07 2.00
CA LYS A 37 -15.64 12.94 1.48
C LYS A 37 -15.84 13.73 0.18
N ARG A 38 -15.36 14.97 0.11
CA ARG A 38 -15.44 15.79 -1.12
C ARG A 38 -14.65 15.18 -2.27
N CYS A 39 -13.44 14.71 -2.02
CA CYS A 39 -12.63 14.05 -3.05
C CYS A 39 -13.33 12.78 -3.56
N ARG A 40 -13.94 12.00 -2.67
CA ARG A 40 -14.74 10.83 -3.01
C ARG A 40 -15.92 11.19 -3.91
N ASP A 41 -16.66 12.24 -3.58
CA ASP A 41 -17.81 12.70 -4.36
C ASP A 41 -17.36 13.21 -5.75
N VAL A 42 -16.27 13.97 -5.83
CA VAL A 42 -15.66 14.39 -7.11
C VAL A 42 -15.26 13.19 -7.95
N LEU A 43 -14.63 12.18 -7.36
CA LEU A 43 -14.21 10.98 -8.07
C LEU A 43 -15.41 10.17 -8.58
N LYS A 44 -16.45 9.98 -7.75
CA LYS A 44 -17.72 9.33 -8.13
C LYS A 44 -18.41 10.06 -9.29
N ASN A 45 -18.45 11.39 -9.25
CA ASN A 45 -19.03 12.21 -10.33
C ASN A 45 -18.20 12.09 -11.60
N THR A 46 -16.88 12.08 -11.47
CA THR A 46 -15.96 11.96 -12.61
C THR A 46 -16.10 10.60 -13.31
N PHE A 47 -16.24 9.50 -12.56
CA PHE A 47 -16.58 8.18 -13.11
C PHE A 47 -17.98 8.10 -13.73
N SER A 48 -18.98 8.78 -13.15
CA SER A 48 -20.33 8.85 -13.71
C SER A 48 -20.35 9.51 -15.10
N HIS A 49 -19.38 10.37 -15.38
CA HIS A 49 -19.19 11.03 -16.67
C HIS A 49 -18.00 10.48 -17.46
N TYR A 50 -17.52 9.25 -17.18
CA TYR A 50 -16.30 8.67 -17.78
C TYR A 50 -16.25 8.81 -19.31
N ARG A 51 -17.36 8.53 -20.01
CA ARG A 51 -17.41 8.41 -21.49
C ARG A 51 -17.48 9.73 -22.23
N SER A 52 -18.10 10.74 -21.64
CA SER A 52 -18.27 12.08 -22.22
C SER A 52 -17.37 13.11 -21.54
N GLY A 53 -16.56 12.67 -20.58
CA GLY A 53 -15.80 13.51 -19.69
C GLY A 53 -14.43 13.85 -20.26
N ARG A 54 -13.98 15.07 -19.99
CA ARG A 54 -12.62 15.55 -20.31
C ARG A 54 -11.51 14.75 -19.60
N ASN A 55 -11.88 13.89 -18.66
CA ASN A 55 -11.01 13.11 -17.78
C ASN A 55 -10.91 11.63 -18.18
N ALA A 56 -11.48 11.21 -19.32
CA ALA A 56 -11.54 9.81 -19.74
C ALA A 56 -10.17 9.11 -19.76
N GLU A 57 -9.14 9.80 -20.27
CA GLU A 57 -7.78 9.26 -20.31
C GLU A 57 -7.18 9.07 -18.91
N ALA A 58 -7.33 10.07 -18.03
CA ALA A 58 -6.86 9.98 -16.66
C ALA A 58 -7.56 8.87 -15.87
N LEU A 59 -8.87 8.71 -16.06
CA LEU A 59 -9.62 7.59 -15.46
C LEU A 59 -9.18 6.25 -16.03
N ALA A 60 -8.90 6.14 -17.34
CA ALA A 60 -8.40 4.91 -17.95
C ALA A 60 -7.03 4.51 -17.38
N ARG A 61 -6.14 5.48 -17.15
CA ARG A 61 -4.84 5.26 -16.50
C ARG A 61 -5.01 4.80 -15.05
N LEU A 62 -5.83 5.48 -14.26
CA LEU A 62 -6.13 5.10 -12.88
C LEU A 62 -6.73 3.67 -12.77
N LEU A 63 -7.63 3.32 -13.70
CA LEU A 63 -8.20 1.98 -13.78
C LEU A 63 -7.17 0.90 -14.11
N LYS A 64 -6.20 1.21 -14.98
CA LYS A 64 -5.11 0.31 -15.30
C LYS A 64 -4.23 0.05 -14.07
N GLU A 65 -3.88 1.11 -13.35
CA GLU A 65 -3.10 1.03 -12.11
C GLU A 65 -3.83 0.22 -11.03
N TYR A 66 -5.13 0.46 -10.83
CA TYR A 66 -5.92 -0.33 -9.89
C TYR A 66 -6.07 -1.79 -10.33
N ARG A 67 -6.17 -2.07 -11.63
CA ARG A 67 -6.20 -3.46 -12.14
C ARG A 67 -4.87 -4.18 -11.88
N GLU A 68 -3.75 -3.50 -12.08
CA GLU A 68 -2.42 -4.03 -11.75
C GLU A 68 -2.33 -4.35 -10.25
N TYR A 69 -2.77 -3.42 -9.39
CA TYR A 69 -2.86 -3.65 -7.96
C TYR A 69 -3.71 -4.89 -7.60
N VAL A 70 -4.93 -4.99 -8.12
CA VAL A 70 -5.84 -6.13 -7.86
C VAL A 70 -5.24 -7.46 -8.32
N SER A 71 -4.49 -7.46 -9.43
CA SER A 71 -3.84 -8.68 -9.93
C SER A 71 -2.78 -9.24 -8.97
N CYS A 72 -2.15 -8.38 -8.18
CA CYS A 72 -1.14 -8.76 -7.19
C CYS A 72 -1.76 -9.20 -5.84
N CYS A 73 -3.01 -8.83 -5.54
CA CYS A 73 -3.61 -9.12 -4.23
C CYS A 73 -4.02 -10.58 -4.02
N HIS A 74 -4.17 -11.37 -5.09
CA HIS A 74 -4.73 -12.73 -5.04
C HIS A 74 -6.03 -12.85 -4.20
N ASP A 75 -6.82 -11.76 -4.12
CA ASP A 75 -8.06 -11.63 -3.34
C ASP A 75 -9.27 -11.60 -4.28
N GLU A 76 -10.12 -12.64 -4.21
CA GLU A 76 -11.38 -12.74 -4.95
C GLU A 76 -12.30 -11.54 -4.67
N HIS A 77 -12.29 -10.98 -3.46
CA HIS A 77 -13.07 -9.79 -3.15
C HIS A 77 -12.51 -8.55 -3.85
N ALA A 78 -11.19 -8.41 -4.00
CA ALA A 78 -10.58 -7.31 -4.75
C ALA A 78 -10.98 -7.36 -6.23
N LYS A 79 -10.98 -8.56 -6.81
CA LYS A 79 -11.47 -8.79 -8.18
C LYS A 79 -12.95 -8.44 -8.32
N ASN A 80 -13.79 -8.82 -7.35
CA ASN A 80 -15.21 -8.49 -7.37
C ASN A 80 -15.49 -6.99 -7.17
N ARG A 81 -14.67 -6.29 -6.38
CA ARG A 81 -14.71 -4.82 -6.26
C ARG A 81 -14.42 -4.13 -7.60
N TYR A 82 -13.34 -4.55 -8.28
CA TYR A 82 -13.02 -4.07 -9.62
C TYR A 82 -14.15 -4.32 -10.62
N ASN A 83 -14.65 -5.55 -10.69
CA ASN A 83 -15.72 -5.91 -11.62
C ASN A 83 -17.00 -5.12 -11.36
N ALA A 84 -17.38 -4.93 -10.09
CA ALA A 84 -18.56 -4.14 -9.72
C ALA A 84 -18.45 -2.68 -10.23
N LEU A 85 -17.26 -2.06 -10.13
CA LEU A 85 -16.99 -0.72 -10.64
C LEU A 85 -17.10 -0.68 -12.18
N VAL A 86 -16.48 -1.65 -12.88
CA VAL A 86 -16.53 -1.74 -14.35
C VAL A 86 -17.97 -1.88 -14.83
N TYR A 87 -18.76 -2.77 -14.22
CA TYR A 87 -20.17 -2.92 -14.55
C TYR A 87 -21.00 -1.66 -14.23
N ARG A 88 -20.61 -0.87 -13.23
CA ARG A 88 -21.35 0.33 -12.85
C ARG A 88 -21.12 1.49 -13.79
N TYR A 89 -19.87 1.71 -14.21
CA TYR A 89 -19.45 2.97 -14.85
C TYR A 89 -18.93 2.82 -16.27
N MET A 90 -18.56 1.61 -16.71
CA MET A 90 -17.80 1.43 -17.94
C MET A 90 -18.51 0.67 -19.05
N VAL A 91 -19.58 -0.06 -18.74
CA VAL A 91 -20.41 -0.75 -19.74
C VAL A 91 -21.41 0.21 -20.40
N ASP A 92 -21.85 -0.11 -21.63
CA ASP A 92 -22.63 0.80 -22.47
C ASP A 92 -24.01 1.15 -21.91
N VAL A 93 -24.59 0.21 -21.18
CA VAL A 93 -25.90 0.35 -20.58
C VAL A 93 -25.73 0.54 -19.08
N HIS A 94 -26.41 1.53 -18.50
CA HIS A 94 -26.38 1.73 -17.06
C HIS A 94 -26.85 0.47 -16.32
N VAL A 95 -25.95 -0.19 -15.58
CA VAL A 95 -26.29 -1.39 -14.81
C VAL A 95 -26.62 -0.98 -13.37
N GLY A 96 -27.87 -1.27 -12.96
CA GLY A 96 -28.30 -1.09 -11.58
C GLY A 96 -27.68 -2.14 -10.65
N SER A 97 -27.52 -1.81 -9.37
CA SER A 97 -26.83 -2.67 -8.40
C SER A 97 -27.42 -4.07 -8.24
N ARG A 98 -28.72 -4.26 -8.50
CA ARG A 98 -29.35 -5.60 -8.51
C ARG A 98 -28.82 -6.49 -9.65
N ALA A 99 -28.61 -5.94 -10.84
CA ALA A 99 -28.08 -6.68 -11.97
C ALA A 99 -26.58 -6.97 -11.81
N ILE A 100 -25.83 -6.02 -11.23
CA ILE A 100 -24.43 -6.25 -10.84
C ILE A 100 -24.34 -7.39 -9.82
N ALA A 101 -25.17 -7.36 -8.78
CA ALA A 101 -25.25 -8.38 -7.75
C ALA A 101 -25.56 -9.77 -8.33
N ALA A 102 -26.57 -9.88 -9.20
CA ALA A 102 -26.90 -11.13 -9.89
C ALA A 102 -25.72 -11.65 -10.72
N ARG A 103 -24.99 -10.77 -11.41
CA ARG A 103 -23.85 -11.15 -12.25
C ARG A 103 -22.61 -11.57 -11.45
N LEU A 104 -22.45 -11.02 -10.26
CA LEU A 104 -21.36 -11.37 -9.34
C LEU A 104 -21.72 -12.50 -8.37
N GLY A 105 -22.98 -12.98 -8.38
CA GLY A 105 -23.44 -14.01 -7.46
C GLY A 105 -23.51 -13.57 -5.99
N VAL A 106 -23.76 -12.28 -5.73
CA VAL A 106 -23.78 -11.70 -4.38
C VAL A 106 -25.09 -10.97 -4.10
N ALA A 107 -25.31 -10.55 -2.84
CA ALA A 107 -26.44 -9.70 -2.48
C ALA A 107 -26.30 -8.28 -3.06
N LYS A 108 -27.43 -7.58 -3.24
CA LYS A 108 -27.46 -6.19 -3.74
C LYS A 108 -26.62 -5.26 -2.87
N GLU A 109 -26.71 -5.44 -1.56
CA GLU A 109 -26.00 -4.68 -0.54
C GLU A 109 -24.49 -4.91 -0.66
N THR A 110 -24.07 -6.15 -0.91
CA THR A 110 -22.66 -6.49 -1.16
C THR A 110 -22.14 -5.83 -2.43
N ALA A 111 -22.91 -5.82 -3.52
CA ALA A 111 -22.51 -5.14 -4.75
C ALA A 111 -22.37 -3.61 -4.57
N LEU A 112 -23.26 -3.00 -3.80
CA LEU A 112 -23.14 -1.58 -3.41
C LEU A 112 -21.87 -1.33 -2.59
N ASN A 113 -21.63 -2.17 -1.57
CA ASN A 113 -20.43 -2.08 -0.75
C ASN A 113 -19.16 -2.28 -1.57
N TYR A 114 -19.18 -3.16 -2.57
CA TYR A 114 -18.05 -3.34 -3.49
C TYR A 114 -17.73 -2.09 -4.30
N ILE A 115 -18.75 -1.40 -4.83
CA ILE A 115 -18.57 -0.14 -5.56
C ILE A 115 -18.03 0.94 -4.63
N ASP A 116 -18.63 1.09 -3.44
CA ASP A 116 -18.22 2.08 -2.47
C ASP A 116 -16.79 1.87 -1.98
N ARG A 117 -16.43 0.61 -1.73
CA ARG A 117 -15.07 0.24 -1.33
C ARG A 117 -14.09 0.46 -2.47
N CYS A 118 -14.44 0.10 -3.71
CA CYS A 118 -13.61 0.36 -4.87
C CYS A 118 -13.34 1.86 -5.06
N MET A 119 -14.31 2.74 -4.77
CA MET A 119 -14.11 4.19 -4.82
C MET A 119 -13.15 4.69 -3.75
N ASP A 120 -13.23 4.14 -2.53
CA ASP A 120 -12.29 4.47 -1.45
C ASP A 120 -10.87 4.03 -1.83
N GLU A 121 -10.75 2.82 -2.37
CA GLU A 121 -9.50 2.24 -2.87
C GLU A 121 -8.88 3.08 -3.99
N MET A 122 -9.67 3.52 -4.97
CA MET A 122 -9.24 4.43 -6.04
C MET A 122 -8.81 5.80 -5.51
N LEU A 123 -9.48 6.33 -4.50
CA LEU A 123 -9.12 7.61 -3.90
C LEU A 123 -7.77 7.52 -3.17
N VAL A 124 -7.55 6.43 -2.44
CA VAL A 124 -6.28 6.13 -1.77
C VAL A 124 -5.16 5.99 -2.81
N LEU A 125 -5.44 5.34 -3.96
CA LEU A 125 -4.52 5.33 -5.10
C LEU A 125 -4.24 6.74 -5.63
N CYS A 126 -5.23 7.60 -5.84
CA CYS A 126 -4.99 8.98 -6.27
C CYS A 126 -4.04 9.73 -5.32
N MET A 127 -4.16 9.48 -4.01
CA MET A 127 -3.27 10.00 -2.96
C MET A 127 -1.90 9.31 -2.93
N GLY A 128 -1.69 8.29 -3.76
CA GLY A 128 -0.45 7.56 -3.87
C GLY A 128 -0.29 6.47 -2.83
N VAL A 129 -1.34 5.94 -2.19
CA VAL A 129 -1.19 4.78 -1.29
C VAL A 129 -1.86 3.58 -1.95
N PRO A 130 -1.34 2.35 -1.82
CA PRO A 130 -2.08 1.16 -2.23
C PRO A 130 -3.45 1.08 -1.53
N ALA A 131 -4.44 0.64 -2.29
CA ALA A 131 -5.84 0.51 -1.88
C ALA A 131 -6.10 -0.46 -0.70
N ALA A 132 -5.09 -1.23 -0.26
CA ALA A 132 -5.25 -2.18 0.83
C ALA A 132 -5.78 -1.45 2.08
N GLY A 133 -6.82 -2.00 2.70
CA GLY A 133 -7.36 -1.44 3.93
C GLY A 133 -6.27 -1.27 4.98
N MET A 134 -6.33 -0.15 5.71
CA MET A 134 -5.31 0.21 6.69
C MET A 134 -5.05 -0.91 7.69
N PRO A 135 -3.86 -1.51 7.69
CA PRO A 135 -3.58 -2.60 8.59
C PRO A 135 -3.32 -2.06 10.01
N GLY A 136 -4.07 -2.55 10.99
CA GLY A 136 -3.81 -2.24 12.41
C GLY A 136 -2.50 -2.86 12.97
N GLN A 137 -1.71 -3.53 12.13
CA GLN A 137 -0.45 -4.19 12.52
C GLN A 137 0.71 -3.69 11.67
N LYS A 138 1.83 -3.36 12.32
CA LYS A 138 3.06 -2.82 11.70
C LYS A 138 3.59 -3.69 10.56
N THR A 139 3.60 -5.01 10.73
CA THR A 139 4.08 -5.97 9.70
C THR A 139 3.22 -5.96 8.44
N LYS A 140 1.90 -5.80 8.58
CA LYS A 140 0.99 -5.69 7.44
C LYS A 140 1.19 -4.37 6.69
N ILE A 141 1.65 -3.31 7.35
CA ILE A 141 2.03 -2.05 6.70
C ILE A 141 3.31 -2.26 5.88
N ILE A 142 4.30 -2.96 6.43
CA ILE A 142 5.49 -3.32 5.65
C ILE A 142 5.12 -4.13 4.42
N ARG A 143 4.25 -5.16 4.57
CA ARG A 143 3.74 -5.92 3.43
C ARG A 143 3.10 -5.01 2.38
N MET A 144 2.21 -4.11 2.82
CA MET A 144 1.56 -3.13 1.94
C MET A 144 2.57 -2.25 1.20
N LEU A 145 3.66 -1.80 1.86
CA LEU A 145 4.71 -1.00 1.23
C LEU A 145 5.53 -1.83 0.23
N VAL A 146 5.85 -3.10 0.54
CA VAL A 146 6.53 -4.01 -0.38
C VAL A 146 5.68 -4.28 -1.62
N ASP A 147 4.42 -4.70 -1.43
CA ASP A 147 3.48 -4.99 -2.52
C ASP A 147 3.18 -3.73 -3.35
N GLY A 148 3.07 -2.59 -2.66
CA GLY A 148 2.84 -1.29 -3.27
C GLY A 148 4.07 -0.70 -3.95
N ASN A 149 5.29 -1.16 -3.66
CA ASN A 149 6.52 -0.49 -4.08
C ASN A 149 6.58 -0.17 -5.59
N ARG A 150 6.19 -1.12 -6.43
CA ARG A 150 6.16 -0.93 -7.90
C ARG A 150 5.11 0.10 -8.31
N LEU A 151 3.90 -0.04 -7.78
CA LEU A 151 2.78 0.83 -8.04
C LEU A 151 3.12 2.26 -7.61
N LEU A 152 3.71 2.43 -6.43
CA LEU A 152 4.08 3.73 -5.87
C LEU A 152 5.20 4.41 -6.64
N ARG A 153 6.13 3.63 -7.21
CA ARG A 153 7.15 4.15 -8.15
C ARG A 153 6.56 4.57 -9.49
N SER A 154 5.56 3.84 -10.01
CA SER A 154 4.93 4.14 -11.32
C SER A 154 3.84 5.22 -11.25
N MET A 155 3.14 5.33 -10.12
CA MET A 155 2.01 6.24 -9.89
C MET A 155 2.42 7.72 -9.77
N ALA A 156 3.65 8.08 -10.15
CA ALA A 156 4.21 9.43 -10.07
C ALA A 156 3.55 10.48 -10.99
N GLY A 157 2.57 10.10 -11.82
CA GLY A 157 1.98 11.02 -12.78
C GLY A 157 1.07 12.08 -12.16
N GLU A 158 1.29 13.35 -12.50
CA GLU A 158 0.41 14.48 -12.12
C GLU A 158 -0.98 14.40 -12.76
N TYR A 159 -1.22 13.43 -13.65
CA TYR A 159 -2.48 13.23 -14.34
C TYR A 159 -3.65 13.07 -13.36
N VAL A 160 -3.45 12.48 -12.17
CA VAL A 160 -4.52 12.34 -11.17
C VAL A 160 -5.08 13.69 -10.71
N LEU A 161 -4.30 14.76 -10.76
CA LEU A 161 -4.73 16.12 -10.37
C LEU A 161 -5.76 16.70 -11.34
N CYS A 162 -5.87 16.18 -12.58
CA CYS A 162 -6.92 16.59 -13.51
C CYS A 162 -8.29 16.05 -13.12
N LEU A 163 -8.35 14.98 -12.31
CA LEU A 163 -9.59 14.43 -11.76
C LEU A 163 -10.21 15.36 -10.69
N PHE A 164 -9.41 16.26 -10.11
CA PHE A 164 -9.81 17.15 -9.03
C PHE A 164 -9.66 18.62 -9.46
N PRO A 165 -10.71 19.22 -10.05
CA PRO A 165 -10.65 20.61 -10.53
C PRO A 165 -10.70 21.65 -9.40
N GLY A 166 -11.26 21.29 -8.25
CA GLY A 166 -11.37 22.18 -7.10
C GLY A 166 -10.05 22.32 -6.34
N LYS A 167 -9.71 23.56 -5.93
CA LYS A 167 -8.44 23.87 -5.25
C LYS A 167 -8.26 23.10 -3.94
N LYS A 168 -9.34 22.86 -3.19
CA LYS A 168 -9.28 22.15 -1.91
C LYS A 168 -9.06 20.65 -2.10
N GLU A 169 -9.80 20.04 -3.02
CA GLU A 169 -9.72 18.62 -3.35
C GLU A 169 -8.36 18.28 -3.97
N ARG A 170 -7.87 19.13 -4.88
CA ARG A 170 -6.52 19.01 -5.43
C ARG A 170 -5.46 19.10 -4.34
N GLY A 171 -5.56 20.08 -3.45
CA GLY A 171 -4.63 20.23 -2.33
C GLY A 171 -4.59 19.01 -1.40
N ALA A 172 -5.74 18.39 -1.11
CA ALA A 172 -5.80 17.17 -0.31
C ALA A 172 -5.10 15.98 -1.01
N VAL A 173 -5.30 15.82 -2.32
CA VAL A 173 -4.64 14.77 -3.11
C VAL A 173 -3.14 15.02 -3.20
N GLU A 174 -2.71 16.25 -3.44
CA GLU A 174 -1.29 16.64 -3.44
C GLU A 174 -0.62 16.38 -2.09
N GLN A 175 -1.30 16.70 -0.99
CA GLN A 175 -0.83 16.43 0.36
C GLN A 175 -0.67 14.92 0.61
N GLY A 176 -1.65 14.10 0.25
CA GLY A 176 -1.55 12.64 0.36
C GLY A 176 -0.38 12.08 -0.45
N ARG A 177 -0.16 12.61 -1.67
CA ARG A 177 0.95 12.19 -2.54
C ARG A 177 2.31 12.60 -1.99
N LYS A 178 2.40 13.81 -1.42
CA LYS A 178 3.62 14.26 -0.73
C LYS A 178 3.95 13.33 0.44
N LEU A 179 2.96 13.03 1.27
CA LEU A 179 3.13 12.14 2.42
C LEU A 179 3.56 10.73 1.99
N THR A 180 2.93 10.18 0.96
CA THR A 180 3.35 8.91 0.36
C THR A 180 4.82 8.95 -0.05
N ARG A 181 5.23 9.99 -0.77
CA ARG A 181 6.61 10.12 -1.24
C ARG A 181 7.59 10.10 -0.06
N ASP A 182 7.28 10.86 0.98
CA ASP A 182 8.10 10.94 2.19
C ASP A 182 8.18 9.57 2.90
N ILE A 183 7.07 8.82 2.94
CA ILE A 183 7.01 7.44 3.47
C ILE A 183 7.88 6.49 2.63
N MET A 184 7.79 6.57 1.31
CA MET A 184 8.55 5.68 0.41
C MET A 184 10.05 5.96 0.44
N VAL A 185 10.47 7.21 0.62
CA VAL A 185 11.89 7.55 0.83
C VAL A 185 12.39 6.89 2.11
N ARG A 186 11.70 7.08 3.25
CA ARG A 186 12.08 6.45 4.53
C ARG A 186 12.08 4.93 4.46
N PHE A 187 11.11 4.35 3.75
CA PHE A 187 11.05 2.90 3.54
C PHE A 187 12.25 2.41 2.73
N ALA A 188 12.63 3.12 1.67
CA ALA A 188 13.80 2.78 0.85
C ALA A 188 15.10 2.86 1.67
N ASP A 189 15.27 3.91 2.49
CA ASP A 189 16.44 4.08 3.36
C ASP A 189 16.55 2.92 4.37
N ALA A 190 15.43 2.48 4.95
CA ALA A 190 15.40 1.34 5.86
C ALA A 190 15.71 0.00 5.17
N VAL A 191 15.20 -0.20 3.96
CA VAL A 191 15.51 -1.38 3.14
C VAL A 191 17.00 -1.42 2.79
N GLU A 192 17.60 -0.28 2.44
CA GLU A 192 19.03 -0.17 2.15
C GLU A 192 19.87 -0.50 3.38
N ALA A 193 19.57 0.10 4.53
CA ALA A 193 20.26 -0.20 5.79
C ALA A 193 20.12 -1.67 6.20
N TYR A 194 18.92 -2.24 6.07
CA TYR A 194 18.68 -3.66 6.34
C TYR A 194 19.48 -4.57 5.42
N SER A 195 19.53 -4.24 4.13
CA SER A 195 20.29 -4.99 3.13
C SER A 195 21.79 -4.89 3.42
N GLY A 196 22.27 -3.72 3.82
CA GLY A 196 23.65 -3.51 4.28
C GLY A 196 24.01 -4.40 5.46
N TYR A 197 23.14 -4.47 6.48
CA TYR A 197 23.31 -5.38 7.62
C TYR A 197 23.38 -6.85 7.20
N CYS A 198 22.45 -7.30 6.34
CA CYS A 198 22.40 -8.70 5.92
C CYS A 198 23.61 -9.13 5.08
N ASN A 199 24.27 -8.18 4.40
CA ASN A 199 25.43 -8.43 3.54
C ASN A 199 26.76 -8.00 4.18
N ASP A 200 26.77 -7.68 5.47
CA ASP A 200 28.00 -7.32 6.18
C ASP A 200 28.95 -8.53 6.22
N LYS A 201 30.13 -8.35 5.62
CA LYS A 201 31.18 -9.37 5.52
C LYS A 201 31.71 -9.81 6.89
N HIS A 202 31.55 -8.98 7.92
CA HIS A 202 31.99 -9.29 9.28
C HIS A 202 30.96 -10.10 10.10
N ALA A 203 29.71 -10.15 9.65
CA ALA A 203 28.59 -10.84 10.29
C ALA A 203 27.79 -11.72 9.30
N CYS A 204 28.46 -12.19 8.25
CA CYS A 204 27.85 -12.90 7.13
C CYS A 204 27.19 -14.21 7.59
N ILE A 205 25.86 -14.21 7.65
CA ILE A 205 25.05 -15.40 7.87
C ILE A 205 24.32 -15.68 6.56
N ASP A 206 24.56 -16.83 5.93
CA ASP A 206 23.95 -17.22 4.63
C ASP A 206 22.43 -17.02 4.61
N THR A 207 21.77 -17.29 5.75
CA THR A 207 20.32 -17.11 5.86
C THR A 207 19.89 -15.65 5.81
N ASP A 208 20.73 -14.69 6.21
CA ASP A 208 20.43 -13.25 6.15
C ASP A 208 20.68 -12.69 4.75
N ILE A 209 21.73 -13.16 4.05
CA ILE A 209 21.94 -12.88 2.62
C ILE A 209 20.73 -13.34 1.82
N ARG A 210 20.27 -14.58 2.04
CA ARG A 210 19.07 -15.10 1.37
C ARG A 210 17.84 -14.25 1.64
N LYS A 211 17.61 -13.85 2.90
CA LYS A 211 16.48 -12.98 3.27
C LYS A 211 16.53 -11.63 2.56
N ALA A 212 17.71 -11.01 2.45
CA ALA A 212 17.88 -9.77 1.71
C ALA A 212 17.59 -9.95 0.20
N GLY A 213 18.11 -11.01 -0.41
CA GLY A 213 17.84 -11.32 -1.81
C GLY A 213 16.36 -11.63 -2.09
N ILE A 214 15.67 -12.32 -1.18
CA ILE A 214 14.22 -12.54 -1.27
C ILE A 214 13.46 -11.20 -1.18
N LEU A 215 13.85 -10.30 -0.28
CA LEU A 215 13.23 -8.97 -0.17
C LEU A 215 13.35 -8.17 -1.46
N GLU A 216 14.53 -8.17 -2.09
CA GLU A 216 14.75 -7.49 -3.38
C GLU A 216 13.81 -8.02 -4.46
N LYS A 217 13.65 -9.34 -4.55
CA LYS A 217 12.74 -9.98 -5.51
C LYS A 217 11.27 -9.64 -5.24
N CYS A 218 10.87 -9.55 -3.97
CA CYS A 218 9.54 -9.09 -3.60
C CYS A 218 9.31 -7.63 -4.01
N LEU A 219 10.29 -6.74 -3.81
CA LEU A 219 10.21 -5.34 -4.23
C LEU A 219 10.15 -5.18 -5.76
N ALA A 220 10.74 -6.13 -6.51
CA ALA A 220 10.61 -6.26 -7.96
C ALA A 220 9.26 -6.89 -8.39
N GLY A 221 8.42 -7.32 -7.45
CA GLY A 221 7.11 -7.93 -7.69
C GLY A 221 7.19 -9.35 -8.25
N THR A 222 8.25 -10.09 -7.91
CA THR A 222 8.39 -11.51 -8.25
C THR A 222 7.50 -12.33 -7.32
N CYS A 223 6.73 -13.27 -7.84
CA CYS A 223 5.87 -14.10 -7.00
C CYS A 223 6.68 -15.10 -6.15
N PRO A 224 6.19 -15.51 -4.96
CA PRO A 224 6.90 -16.43 -4.08
C PRO A 224 7.28 -17.76 -4.73
N ALA A 225 6.46 -18.28 -5.64
CA ALA A 225 6.75 -19.51 -6.40
C ALA A 225 7.99 -19.38 -7.29
N ALA A 226 8.11 -18.29 -8.04
CA ALA A 226 9.28 -18.03 -8.88
C ALA A 226 10.55 -17.80 -8.05
N ILE A 227 10.42 -17.14 -6.89
CA ILE A 227 11.54 -16.98 -5.94
C ILE A 227 11.98 -18.35 -5.41
N ALA A 228 11.04 -19.22 -5.07
CA ALA A 228 11.33 -20.56 -4.54
C ALA A 228 12.13 -21.40 -5.55
N GLU A 229 11.72 -21.36 -6.82
CA GLU A 229 12.43 -22.00 -7.93
C GLU A 229 13.85 -21.46 -8.10
N GLU A 230 14.02 -20.13 -8.14
CA GLU A 230 15.32 -19.48 -8.31
C GLU A 230 16.31 -19.85 -7.19
N TYR A 231 15.83 -19.89 -5.94
CA TYR A 231 16.65 -20.20 -4.77
C TYR A 231 16.74 -21.70 -4.47
N GLY A 232 16.10 -22.57 -5.27
CA GLY A 232 16.08 -24.01 -5.06
C GLY A 232 15.51 -24.43 -3.71
N CYS A 233 14.53 -23.67 -3.17
CA CYS A 233 13.88 -23.96 -1.90
C CYS A 233 12.36 -24.09 -2.06
N CYS A 234 11.65 -24.50 -1.01
CA CYS A 234 10.20 -24.59 -1.07
C CYS A 234 9.53 -23.23 -0.80
N GLU A 235 8.34 -23.01 -1.34
CA GLU A 235 7.58 -21.78 -1.13
C GLU A 235 7.36 -21.46 0.35
N SER A 236 7.22 -22.48 1.22
CA SER A 236 7.05 -22.26 2.66
C SER A 236 8.29 -21.62 3.30
N THR A 237 9.50 -21.92 2.82
CA THR A 237 10.74 -21.22 3.21
C THR A 237 10.71 -19.77 2.75
N VAL A 238 10.31 -19.50 1.50
CA VAL A 238 10.19 -18.13 0.97
C VAL A 238 9.19 -17.33 1.82
N TYR A 239 8.01 -17.87 2.10
CA TYR A 239 7.03 -17.22 2.96
C TYR A 239 7.52 -17.01 4.40
N ALA A 240 8.36 -17.91 4.93
CA ALA A 240 8.95 -17.72 6.26
C ALA A 240 9.94 -16.54 6.26
N ASP A 241 10.79 -16.46 5.24
CA ASP A 241 11.76 -15.38 5.08
C ASP A 241 11.07 -14.03 4.79
N ILE A 242 9.99 -14.01 4.00
CA ILE A 242 9.15 -12.81 3.80
C ILE A 242 8.59 -12.31 5.12
N ARG A 243 7.97 -13.19 5.92
CA ARG A 243 7.42 -12.81 7.24
C ARG A 243 8.50 -12.28 8.17
N GLU A 244 9.70 -12.82 8.09
CA GLU A 244 10.82 -12.37 8.91
C GLU A 244 11.33 -10.99 8.46
N ASN A 245 11.46 -10.76 7.15
CA ASN A 245 11.75 -9.43 6.59
C ASN A 245 10.71 -8.40 7.05
N GLU A 246 9.41 -8.74 6.97
CA GLU A 246 8.32 -7.87 7.44
C GLU A 246 8.47 -7.51 8.92
N ARG A 247 8.81 -8.48 9.78
CA ARG A 247 9.03 -8.23 11.21
C ARG A 247 10.25 -7.37 11.49
N ARG A 248 11.36 -7.64 10.81
CA ARG A 248 12.63 -6.94 11.01
C ARG A 248 12.54 -5.48 10.56
N LEU A 249 11.95 -5.23 9.39
CA LEU A 249 11.66 -3.88 8.91
C LEU A 249 10.64 -3.17 9.81
N ALA A 250 9.61 -3.87 10.30
CA ALA A 250 8.66 -3.28 11.24
C ALA A 250 9.33 -2.85 12.56
N ALA A 251 10.29 -3.64 13.06
CA ALA A 251 11.07 -3.27 14.22
C ALA A 251 11.94 -2.03 13.93
N MET A 252 12.63 -1.96 12.80
CA MET A 252 13.42 -0.79 12.41
C MET A 252 12.57 0.48 12.29
N LEU A 253 11.40 0.38 11.64
CA LEU A 253 10.59 1.54 11.27
C LEU A 253 9.58 1.98 12.33
N PHE A 254 9.22 1.13 13.28
CA PHE A 254 8.18 1.44 14.26
C PHE A 254 8.50 0.99 15.70
N GLY A 255 9.61 0.28 15.93
CA GLY A 255 9.93 -0.35 17.22
C GLY A 255 9.08 -1.60 17.52
N THR A 256 9.44 -2.32 18.59
CA THR A 256 8.74 -3.52 19.06
C THR A 256 7.56 -3.16 19.97
N GLU A 257 6.59 -4.08 20.16
CA GLU A 257 5.42 -3.83 21.02
C GLU A 257 5.78 -3.56 22.48
N GLY A 258 6.92 -4.08 22.97
CA GLY A 258 7.40 -3.87 24.35
C GLY A 258 8.07 -2.51 24.61
N GLU A 259 8.62 -1.85 23.58
CA GLU A 259 9.34 -0.58 23.74
C GLU A 259 8.41 0.62 23.95
N MET A 260 7.15 0.56 23.48
CA MET A 260 6.18 1.66 23.62
C MET A 260 5.53 1.73 25.01
N ALA A 261 5.62 0.67 25.82
CA ALA A 261 5.18 0.69 27.22
C ALA A 261 6.14 1.49 28.13
N GLY A 262 7.39 1.71 27.69
CA GLY A 262 8.41 2.47 28.42
C GLY A 262 8.40 3.98 28.13
N SER A 263 7.78 4.43 27.04
CA SER A 263 7.80 5.84 26.62
C SER A 263 6.67 6.71 27.19
N VAL A 264 5.72 6.12 27.94
CA VAL A 264 4.66 6.86 28.66
C VAL A 264 5.01 6.98 30.14
N ARG A 265 6.19 7.52 30.46
CA ARG A 265 6.51 8.10 31.78
C ARG A 265 7.52 9.23 31.66
N ILE A 266 7.04 10.40 31.29
CA ILE A 266 7.54 11.69 31.79
C ILE A 266 6.27 12.46 32.15
N VAL A 267 5.73 12.25 33.36
CA VAL A 267 6.01 12.96 34.63
C VAL A 267 5.68 14.45 34.55
N LYS A 268 4.49 14.77 35.09
CA LYS A 268 3.94 16.02 35.65
C LYS A 268 4.10 17.32 34.85
#